data_AF-A0A2P8MJ44-F1
#
_entry.id   AF-A0A2P8MJ44-F1
#
_cell.length_a   1.000
_cell.length_b   1.000
_cell.length_c   1.000
_cell.angle_alpha   90.00
_cell.angle_beta   90.00
_cell.angle_gamma   90.00
#
_symmetry.space_group_name_H-M   'P 1'
#
loop_
_entity.id
_entity.type
_entity.pdbx_description
1 polymer ?
#
loop_
_entity_poly.entity_id
_entity_poly.type
_entity_poly.pdbx_seq_one_letter_code
_entity_poly.pdbx_strand_id
1 'polypeptide(L)'
;MWKLRNKKGFTLIEVMCSFSIFSILFLFAVNLKVDELKMGKINDDIQNYTYYIDAVKNEIIFNDDNNDVEELCEKGKMYLSKNEISENQYEADLKKIGKTNLNTYPYITVSELNENGKMKITLKLYTDIMGKEKIFVCNFTK
;
A
#
# COMPACT_ATOMS: atom_id res chain seq x y z
N MET A 1 -61.97 13.79 30.35
CA MET A 1 -61.09 14.86 30.87
C MET A 1 -59.77 14.25 31.35
N TRP A 2 -58.84 13.92 30.45
CA TRP A 2 -57.49 13.44 30.81
C TRP A 2 -56.60 14.64 31.14
N LYS A 3 -56.95 15.33 32.23
CA LYS A 3 -56.11 16.37 32.82
C LYS A 3 -55.18 15.68 33.80
N LEU A 4 -53.88 15.96 33.61
CA LEU A 4 -52.69 15.50 34.35
C LEU A 4 -51.91 14.36 33.69
N ARG A 5 -51.26 14.66 32.56
CA ARG A 5 -50.04 13.96 32.18
C ARG A 5 -48.91 14.98 32.18
N ASN A 6 -47.95 14.78 33.09
CA ASN A 6 -46.87 15.71 33.41
C ASN A 6 -46.09 16.09 32.12
N LYS A 7 -46.39 17.25 31.50
CA LYS A 7 -45.87 17.64 30.17
C LYS A 7 -44.33 17.59 30.10
N LYS A 8 -43.67 17.94 31.21
CA LYS A 8 -42.19 17.95 31.33
C LYS A 8 -41.56 16.56 31.16
N GLY A 9 -42.21 15.50 31.64
CA GLY A 9 -41.69 14.12 31.55
C GLY A 9 -41.76 13.56 30.13
N PHE A 10 -42.80 13.90 29.38
CA PHE A 10 -42.92 13.50 27.96
C PHE A 10 -41.88 14.21 27.08
N THR A 11 -41.64 15.50 27.32
CA THR A 11 -40.58 16.25 26.64
C THR A 11 -39.18 15.70 26.97
N LEU A 12 -38.94 15.26 28.21
CA LEU A 12 -37.66 14.66 28.59
C LEU A 12 -37.39 13.36 27.81
N ILE A 13 -38.38 12.48 27.71
CA ILE A 13 -38.28 11.23 26.94
C ILE A 13 -38.01 11.51 25.46
N GLU A 14 -38.72 12.48 24.89
CA GLU A 14 -38.55 12.88 23.49
C GLU A 14 -37.13 13.38 23.21
N VAL A 15 -36.59 14.24 24.08
CA VAL A 15 -35.21 14.73 23.98
C VAL A 15 -34.19 13.59 24.11
N MET A 16 -34.40 12.65 25.04
CA MET A 16 -33.50 11.49 25.19
C MET A 16 -33.53 10.57 23.97
N CYS A 17 -34.70 10.35 23.38
CA CYS A 17 -34.84 9.60 22.12
C CYS A 17 -34.12 10.31 20.96
N SER A 18 -34.34 11.61 20.79
CA SER A 18 -33.65 12.40 19.76
C SER A 18 -32.13 12.39 19.94
N PHE A 19 -31.65 12.51 21.18
CA PHE A 19 -30.21 12.45 21.47
C PHE A 19 -29.61 11.07 21.20
N SER A 20 -30.36 10.00 21.49
CA SER A 20 -29.93 8.62 21.21
C SER A 20 -29.79 8.38 19.70
N ILE A 21 -30.79 8.81 18.92
CA ILE A 21 -30.75 8.72 17.45
C ILE A 21 -29.57 9.53 16.90
N PHE A 22 -29.40 10.77 17.37
CA PHE A 22 -28.28 11.61 16.99
C PHE A 22 -26.93 10.96 17.31
N SER A 23 -26.79 10.36 18.49
CA SER A 23 -25.54 9.72 18.92
C SER A 23 -25.19 8.52 18.02
N ILE A 24 -26.17 7.71 17.63
CA ILE A 24 -25.96 6.58 16.71
C ILE A 24 -25.51 7.09 15.34
N LEU A 25 -26.18 8.11 14.79
CA LEU A 25 -25.82 8.70 13.51
C LEU A 25 -24.45 9.36 13.54
N PHE A 26 -24.10 10.02 14.65
CA PHE A 26 -22.80 10.65 14.85
C PHE A 26 -21.68 9.61 14.90
N LEU A 27 -21.83 8.54 15.67
CA LEU A 27 -20.85 7.44 15.71
C LEU A 27 -20.67 6.79 14.34
N PHE A 28 -21.77 6.62 13.60
CA PHE A 28 -21.71 6.11 12.23
C PHE A 28 -20.92 7.05 11.31
N ALA A 29 -21.16 8.35 11.37
CA ALA A 29 -20.42 9.35 10.59
C ALA A 29 -18.92 9.37 10.93
N VAL A 30 -18.56 9.24 12.22
CA VAL A 30 -17.17 9.13 12.67
C VAL A 30 -16.52 7.86 12.11
N ASN A 31 -17.21 6.72 12.17
CA ASN A 31 -16.69 5.46 11.62
C ASN A 31 -16.42 5.56 10.12
N LEU A 32 -17.35 6.16 9.35
CA LEU A 32 -17.15 6.40 7.92
C LEU A 32 -15.91 7.26 7.65
N LYS A 33 -15.67 8.30 8.45
CA LYS A 33 -14.49 9.14 8.32
C LYS A 33 -13.20 8.40 8.64
N VAL A 34 -13.21 7.54 9.65
CA VAL A 34 -12.06 6.69 9.98
C VAL A 34 -11.76 5.73 8.83
N ASP A 35 -12.79 5.14 8.22
CA ASP A 35 -12.61 4.20 7.12
C ASP A 35 -12.16 4.91 5.82
N GLU A 36 -12.63 6.13 5.57
CA GLU A 36 -12.12 6.99 4.49
C GLU A 36 -10.62 7.25 4.65
N LEU A 37 -10.15 7.62 5.85
CA LEU A 37 -8.73 7.82 6.13
C LEU A 37 -7.90 6.56 5.93
N LYS A 38 -8.41 5.39 6.36
CA LYS A 38 -7.75 4.10 6.12
C LYS A 38 -7.65 3.79 4.63
N MET A 39 -8.72 4.03 3.87
CA MET A 39 -8.72 3.82 2.42
C MET A 39 -7.75 4.76 1.72
N GLY A 40 -7.70 6.04 2.12
CA GLY A 40 -6.72 7.01 1.62
C GLY A 40 -5.30 6.51 1.81
N LYS A 41 -4.94 6.08 3.03
CA LYS A 41 -3.62 5.53 3.31
C LYS A 41 -3.28 4.29 2.47
N ILE A 42 -4.24 3.38 2.28
CA ILE A 42 -4.05 2.20 1.43
C ILE A 42 -3.79 2.62 -0.02
N ASN A 43 -4.52 3.62 -0.52
CA ASN A 43 -4.35 4.12 -1.87
C ASN A 43 -2.97 4.76 -2.05
N ASP A 44 -2.52 5.57 -1.09
CA ASP A 44 -1.19 6.18 -1.09
C ASP A 44 -0.09 5.11 -1.08
N ASP A 45 -0.22 4.08 -0.24
CA ASP A 45 0.72 2.95 -0.21
C ASP A 45 0.77 2.24 -1.58
N ILE A 46 -0.37 1.94 -2.19
CA ILE A 46 -0.45 1.29 -3.52
C ILE A 46 0.21 2.17 -4.59
N GLN A 47 -0.06 3.47 -4.56
CA GLN A 47 0.51 4.43 -5.50
C GLN A 47 2.03 4.51 -5.36
N ASN A 48 2.53 4.61 -4.13
CA ASN A 48 3.96 4.65 -3.83
C ASN A 48 4.69 3.40 -4.32
N TYR A 49 4.15 2.21 -4.06
CA TYR A 49 4.73 0.95 -4.55
C TYR A 49 4.69 0.83 -6.07
N THR A 50 3.64 1.36 -6.71
CA THR A 50 3.51 1.36 -8.18
C THR A 50 4.55 2.29 -8.81
N TYR A 51 4.75 3.49 -8.28
CA TYR A 51 5.78 4.39 -8.77
C TYR A 51 7.18 3.84 -8.56
N TYR A 52 7.43 3.24 -7.41
CA TYR A 52 8.72 2.64 -7.13
C TYR A 52 9.06 1.49 -8.09
N ILE A 53 8.13 0.55 -8.33
CA ILE A 53 8.40 -0.56 -9.27
C ILE A 53 8.59 -0.04 -10.72
N ASP A 54 7.91 1.04 -11.10
CA ASP A 54 8.11 1.69 -12.39
C ASP A 54 9.46 2.41 -12.48
N ALA A 55 9.92 3.06 -11.42
CA ALA A 55 11.25 3.66 -11.36
C ALA A 55 12.35 2.60 -11.48
N VAL A 56 12.24 1.51 -10.73
CA VAL A 56 13.16 0.36 -10.83
C VAL A 56 13.18 -0.22 -12.24
N LYS A 57 12.00 -0.39 -12.86
CA LYS A 57 11.91 -0.86 -14.25
C LYS A 57 12.68 0.06 -15.19
N ASN A 58 12.48 1.37 -15.07
CA ASN A 58 13.15 2.35 -15.92
C ASN A 58 14.66 2.33 -15.71
N GLU A 59 15.11 2.23 -14.46
CA GLU A 59 16.54 2.07 -14.14
C GLU A 59 17.14 0.86 -14.84
N ILE A 60 16.48 -0.31 -14.74
CA ILE A 60 16.94 -1.54 -15.39
C ILE A 60 16.94 -1.41 -16.92
N ILE A 61 15.94 -0.75 -17.50
CA ILE A 61 15.86 -0.58 -18.97
C ILE A 61 16.99 0.31 -19.48
N PHE A 62 17.23 1.45 -18.83
CA PHE A 62 18.09 2.51 -19.37
C PHE A 62 19.54 2.46 -18.87
N ASN A 63 19.79 1.97 -17.65
CA ASN A 63 21.08 2.11 -16.98
C ASN A 63 21.79 0.78 -16.70
N ASP A 64 21.07 -0.35 -16.65
CA ASP A 64 21.67 -1.66 -16.39
C ASP A 64 22.05 -2.37 -17.69
N ASP A 65 23.16 -3.12 -17.68
CA ASP A 65 23.48 -4.09 -18.74
C ASP A 65 22.96 -5.50 -18.41
N ASN A 66 23.23 -6.48 -19.28
CA ASN A 66 22.74 -7.84 -19.03
C ASN A 66 23.43 -8.51 -17.83
N ASN A 67 24.71 -8.20 -17.56
CA ASN A 67 25.42 -8.75 -16.41
C ASN A 67 24.86 -8.17 -15.10
N ASP A 68 24.53 -6.88 -15.11
CA ASP A 68 23.87 -6.22 -13.98
C ASP A 68 22.54 -6.88 -13.63
N VAL A 69 21.74 -7.26 -14.64
CA VAL A 69 20.46 -7.96 -14.42
C VAL A 69 20.68 -9.36 -13.87
N GLU A 70 21.69 -10.09 -14.37
CA GLU A 70 22.08 -11.39 -13.83
C GLU A 70 22.50 -11.26 -12.34
N GLU A 71 23.30 -10.25 -11.98
CA GLU A 71 23.67 -9.98 -10.58
C GLU A 71 22.45 -9.69 -9.69
N LEU A 72 21.47 -8.94 -10.20
CA LEU A 72 20.22 -8.67 -9.50
C LEU A 72 19.38 -9.94 -9.30
N CYS A 73 19.36 -10.84 -10.28
CA CYS A 73 18.74 -12.16 -10.15
C CYS A 73 19.44 -13.00 -9.07
N GLU A 74 20.78 -13.00 -9.03
CA GLU A 74 21.57 -13.74 -8.05
C GLU A 74 21.44 -13.20 -6.62
N LYS A 75 21.21 -11.89 -6.45
CA LYS A 75 20.90 -11.30 -5.13
C LYS A 75 19.64 -11.90 -4.52
N GLY A 76 18.71 -12.39 -5.32
CA GLY A 76 17.46 -12.98 -4.86
C GLY A 76 16.53 -11.94 -4.23
N LYS A 77 16.27 -12.06 -2.92
CA LYS A 77 15.40 -11.12 -2.19
C LYS A 77 16.18 -9.89 -1.77
N MET A 78 15.79 -8.74 -2.29
CA MET A 78 16.32 -7.44 -1.91
C MET A 78 15.31 -6.71 -1.02
N TYR A 79 15.62 -6.63 0.28
CA TYR A 79 14.74 -6.05 1.29
C TYR A 79 14.86 -4.52 1.30
N LEU A 80 13.71 -3.86 1.40
CA LEU A 80 13.55 -2.42 1.25
C LEU A 80 12.95 -1.83 2.51
N SER A 81 13.42 -0.66 2.93
CA SER A 81 12.69 0.15 3.90
C SER A 81 11.48 0.82 3.24
N LYS A 82 10.34 0.93 3.96
CA LYS A 82 9.20 1.72 3.48
C LYS A 82 9.56 3.19 3.25
N ASN A 83 10.48 3.73 4.05
CA ASN A 83 10.94 5.11 3.90
C ASN A 83 11.78 5.27 2.62
N GLU A 84 12.65 4.31 2.32
CA GLU A 84 13.46 4.32 1.09
C GLU A 84 12.57 4.28 -0.16
N ILE A 85 11.48 3.51 -0.13
CA ILE A 85 10.51 3.47 -1.24
C ILE A 85 9.81 4.82 -1.42
N SER A 86 9.42 5.49 -0.34
CA SER A 86 8.78 6.80 -0.44
C SER A 86 9.74 7.92 -0.85
N GLU A 87 11.02 7.83 -0.45
CA GLU A 87 12.03 8.85 -0.75
C GLU A 87 12.61 8.68 -2.17
N ASN A 88 12.72 7.44 -2.66
CA ASN A 88 13.35 7.12 -3.95
C ASN A 88 12.33 6.74 -5.03
N GLN A 89 11.15 7.37 -5.06
CA GLN A 89 10.11 7.07 -6.05
C GLN A 89 10.51 7.35 -7.50
N TYR A 90 11.60 8.10 -7.73
CA TYR A 90 12.03 8.57 -9.05
C TYR A 90 13.47 8.17 -9.43
N GLU A 91 14.28 7.72 -8.46
CA GLU A 91 15.66 7.27 -8.66
C GLU A 91 15.91 6.00 -7.83
N ALA A 92 15.24 4.92 -8.22
CA ALA A 92 15.33 3.64 -7.51
C ALA A 92 16.43 2.77 -8.13
N ASP A 93 17.55 2.64 -7.41
CA ASP A 93 18.71 1.83 -7.83
C ASP A 93 18.86 0.61 -6.92
N LEU A 94 18.56 -0.57 -7.47
CA LEU A 94 18.64 -1.84 -6.74
C LEU A 94 20.08 -2.28 -6.43
N LYS A 95 21.09 -1.75 -7.12
CA LYS A 95 22.48 -2.11 -6.89
C LYS A 95 22.95 -1.59 -5.53
N LYS A 96 22.47 -0.41 -5.12
CA LYS A 96 22.76 0.23 -3.82
C LYS A 96 22.13 -0.49 -2.62
N ILE A 97 21.13 -1.34 -2.86
CA ILE A 97 20.51 -2.12 -1.79
C ILE A 97 21.48 -3.23 -1.38
N GLY A 98 21.95 -3.13 -0.14
CA GLY A 98 22.78 -4.16 0.47
C GLY A 98 22.01 -5.47 0.70
N LYS A 99 22.74 -6.56 0.92
CA LYS A 99 22.16 -7.84 1.38
C LYS A 99 21.70 -7.70 2.82
N THR A 100 20.55 -7.06 3.04
CA THR A 100 19.99 -6.88 4.37
C THR A 100 19.20 -8.13 4.76
N ASN A 101 19.70 -8.89 5.74
CA ASN A 101 19.10 -10.13 6.26
C ASN A 101 17.86 -9.90 7.15
N LEU A 102 17.02 -8.92 6.84
CA LEU A 102 15.78 -8.69 7.57
C LEU A 102 14.66 -9.34 6.77
N ASN A 103 14.26 -10.54 7.19
CA ASN A 103 13.26 -11.38 6.54
C ASN A 103 11.85 -10.75 6.68
N THR A 104 11.64 -9.55 6.13
CA THR A 104 10.52 -8.66 6.42
C THR A 104 10.03 -7.97 5.14
N TYR A 105 8.83 -7.38 5.15
CA TYR A 105 8.31 -6.62 4.02
C TYR A 105 8.70 -5.13 4.13
N PRO A 106 8.80 -4.40 3.00
CA PRO A 106 8.72 -4.86 1.62
C PRO A 106 10.05 -5.42 1.07
N TYR A 107 9.97 -6.27 0.03
CA TYR A 107 11.15 -6.76 -0.68
C TYR A 107 10.87 -6.96 -2.17
N ILE A 108 11.89 -6.85 -3.00
CA ILE A 108 11.80 -7.06 -4.45
C ILE A 108 12.60 -8.29 -4.88
N THR A 109 12.10 -9.00 -5.87
CA THR A 109 12.83 -10.06 -6.57
C THR A 109 12.84 -9.76 -8.07
N VAL A 110 13.98 -10.02 -8.70
CA VAL A 110 14.16 -9.94 -10.14
C VAL A 110 14.31 -11.36 -10.66
N SER A 111 13.65 -11.65 -11.78
CA SER A 111 13.85 -12.91 -12.51
C SER A 111 13.86 -12.62 -13.99
N GLU A 112 14.76 -13.26 -14.71
CA GLU A 112 14.90 -13.15 -16.15
C GLU A 112 14.55 -14.45 -16.88
N LEU A 113 14.12 -14.32 -18.12
CA LEU A 113 13.90 -15.42 -19.04
C LEU A 113 14.32 -14.99 -20.45
N ASN A 114 15.25 -15.72 -21.04
CA ASN A 114 15.64 -15.52 -22.43
C ASN A 114 14.67 -16.27 -23.37
N GLU A 115 13.83 -15.53 -24.07
CA GLU A 115 12.94 -16.07 -25.11
C GLU A 115 13.24 -15.41 -26.46
N ASN A 116 13.57 -16.22 -27.46
CA ASN A 116 13.79 -15.77 -28.84
C ASN A 116 14.82 -14.63 -28.99
N GLY A 117 15.88 -14.67 -28.18
CA GLY A 117 16.96 -13.66 -28.20
C GLY A 117 16.59 -12.32 -27.58
N LYS A 118 15.45 -12.22 -26.88
CA LYS A 118 15.06 -11.07 -26.08
C LYS A 118 15.01 -11.44 -24.60
N MET A 119 15.54 -10.56 -23.76
CA MET A 119 15.58 -10.77 -22.32
C MET A 119 14.27 -10.28 -21.71
N LYS A 120 13.43 -11.19 -21.24
CA LYS A 120 12.22 -10.85 -20.49
C LYS A 120 12.57 -10.77 -19.01
N ILE A 121 12.27 -9.64 -18.40
CA ILE A 121 12.53 -9.37 -16.99
C ILE A 121 11.20 -9.26 -16.27
N THR A 122 11.09 -9.98 -15.15
CA THR A 122 9.95 -9.94 -14.23
C THR A 122 10.42 -9.39 -12.89
N LEU A 123 9.87 -8.24 -12.52
CA LEU A 123 10.00 -7.67 -11.19
C LEU A 123 8.78 -8.05 -10.36
N LYS A 124 9.04 -8.48 -9.12
CA LYS A 124 7.98 -8.70 -8.13
C LYS A 124 8.33 -7.96 -6.84
N LEU A 125 7.53 -6.96 -6.51
CA LEU A 125 7.60 -6.25 -5.23
C LEU A 125 6.55 -6.83 -4.29
N TYR A 126 7.05 -7.46 -3.24
CA TYR A 126 6.28 -8.08 -2.16
C TYR A 126 6.08 -7.08 -1.04
N THR A 127 4.85 -6.88 -0.61
CA THR A 127 4.47 -5.86 0.38
C THR A 127 3.43 -6.40 1.35
N ASP A 128 3.32 -5.79 2.53
CA ASP A 128 2.22 -5.98 3.46
C ASP A 128 1.41 -4.68 3.58
N ILE A 129 0.14 -4.77 3.16
CA ILE A 129 -0.84 -3.69 3.24
C ILE A 129 -2.01 -4.18 4.11
N MET A 130 -2.13 -3.61 5.31
CA MET A 130 -3.17 -3.95 6.31
C MET A 130 -3.17 -5.43 6.73
N GLY A 131 -1.99 -6.04 6.90
CA GLY A 131 -1.85 -7.45 7.31
C GLY A 131 -2.15 -8.44 6.18
N LYS A 132 -2.22 -7.96 4.93
CA LYS A 132 -2.43 -8.77 3.74
C LYS A 132 -1.23 -8.62 2.82
N GLU A 133 -0.64 -9.75 2.46
CA GLU A 133 0.40 -9.80 1.44
C GLU A 133 -0.17 -9.32 0.10
N LYS A 134 0.53 -8.38 -0.51
CA LYS A 134 0.27 -7.88 -1.86
C LYS A 134 1.55 -7.94 -2.67
N ILE A 135 1.42 -8.42 -3.90
CA ILE A 135 2.51 -8.56 -4.85
C ILE A 135 2.23 -7.66 -6.05
N PHE A 136 3.14 -6.75 -6.31
CA PHE A 136 3.14 -5.93 -7.53
C PHE A 136 4.07 -6.58 -8.53
N VAL A 137 3.56 -6.89 -9.72
CA VAL A 137 4.31 -7.60 -10.76
C VAL A 137 4.46 -6.67 -11.95
N CYS A 138 5.70 -6.50 -12.42
CA CYS A 138 5.99 -5.75 -13.63
C CYS A 138 6.84 -6.62 -14.56
N ASN A 139 6.32 -6.86 -15.77
CA ASN A 139 7.00 -7.64 -16.79
C ASN A 139 7.36 -6.71 -17.94
N PHE A 140 8.61 -6.75 -18.38
CA PHE A 140 9.10 -5.96 -19.50
C PHE A 140 10.21 -6.70 -20.24
N THR A 141 10.54 -6.20 -21.41
CA THR A 141 11.55 -6.79 -22.28
C THR A 141 12.65 -5.77 -22.51
N LYS A 142 13.90 -6.22 -22.44
CA LYS A 142 15.08 -5.48 -22.82
C LYS A 142 15.59 -5.98 -24.17
#